data_AF-A0ABD2KLI1-F1
#
_entry.id   AF-A0ABD2KLI1-F1
#
_cell.length_a   1.000
_cell.length_b   1.000
_cell.length_c   1.000
_cell.angle_alpha   90.00
_cell.angle_beta   90.00
_cell.angle_gamma   90.00
#
_symmetry.space_group_name_H-M   'P 1'
#
loop_
_entity.id
_entity.type
_entity.pdbx_description
1 polymer ?
#
loop_
_entity_poly.entity_id
_entity_poly.type
_entity_poly.pdbx_seq_one_letter_code
_entity_poly.pdbx_strand_id
1 'polypeptide(L)'
;MASLLRFLACRHLSMSSILRKEAEQLTNEHIDKIRQRTRFSETSAFYGRGSGGRTTGGESDEDAFTKPFYIASYYDSKRFEAIRGVSIFASISLLLLYVALFREPNEVDELWDYDMRLVYFVAKKRVLKEQIEQAKKGGQSTVNLETDLIDIEVQEEKIREEEEKKAKKEAAKKKAEQKRTTA
;
A
#
# COMPACT_ATOMS: atom_id res chain seq x y z
N MET A 1 -38.33 -66.30 6.98
CA MET A 1 -36.90 -65.94 6.76
C MET A 1 -36.69 -64.46 6.38
N ALA A 2 -37.51 -63.84 5.50
CA ALA A 2 -37.29 -62.46 5.04
C ALA A 2 -37.50 -61.32 6.08
N SER A 3 -38.21 -61.58 7.18
CA SER A 3 -38.49 -60.56 8.21
C SER A 3 -37.31 -60.31 9.17
N LEU A 4 -36.53 -61.36 9.50
CA LEU A 4 -35.39 -61.24 10.42
C LEU A 4 -34.21 -60.46 9.81
N LEU A 5 -34.00 -60.57 8.50
CA LEU A 5 -32.95 -59.82 7.78
C LEU A 5 -33.22 -58.30 7.75
N ARG A 6 -34.49 -57.88 7.68
CA ARG A 6 -34.86 -56.45 7.74
C ARG A 6 -34.67 -55.86 9.14
N PHE A 7 -34.92 -56.64 10.19
CA PHE A 7 -34.68 -56.20 11.57
C PHE A 7 -33.19 -56.03 11.88
N LEU A 8 -32.33 -56.92 11.38
CA LEU A 8 -30.87 -56.80 11.54
C LEU A 8 -30.30 -55.60 10.78
N ALA A 9 -30.80 -55.33 9.56
CA ALA A 9 -30.36 -54.16 8.77
C ALA A 9 -30.77 -52.82 9.43
N CYS A 10 -31.99 -52.70 9.96
CA CYS A 10 -32.41 -51.50 10.69
C CYS A 10 -31.61 -51.28 11.99
N ARG A 11 -31.26 -52.36 12.71
CA ARG A 11 -30.46 -52.26 13.93
C ARG A 11 -29.02 -51.81 13.62
N HIS A 12 -28.45 -52.23 12.50
CA HIS A 12 -27.12 -51.80 12.07
C HIS A 12 -27.08 -50.34 11.61
N LEU A 13 -28.11 -49.85 10.90
CA LEU A 13 -28.21 -48.43 10.55
C LEU A 13 -28.37 -47.56 11.80
N SER A 14 -29.21 -47.97 12.77
CA SER A 14 -29.38 -47.24 14.02
C SER A 14 -28.07 -47.09 14.79
N MET A 15 -27.25 -48.15 14.86
CA MET A 15 -26.01 -48.11 15.62
C MET A 15 -24.94 -47.21 14.96
N SER A 16 -24.88 -47.19 13.62
CA SER A 16 -23.96 -46.30 12.88
C SER A 16 -24.28 -44.81 13.07
N SER A 17 -25.55 -44.45 13.26
CA SER A 17 -25.97 -43.06 13.49
C SER A 17 -25.61 -42.55 14.89
N ILE A 18 -25.58 -43.45 15.88
CA ILE A 18 -25.21 -43.12 17.26
C ILE A 18 -23.69 -42.90 17.34
N LEU A 19 -22.90 -43.79 16.72
CA LEU A 19 -21.45 -43.67 16.69
C LEU A 19 -20.96 -42.42 15.94
N ARG A 20 -21.67 -41.97 14.89
CA ARG A 20 -21.36 -40.70 14.22
C ARG A 20 -21.60 -39.49 15.11
N LYS A 21 -22.70 -39.47 15.88
CA LYS A 21 -23.01 -38.35 16.78
C LYS A 21 -22.01 -38.24 17.93
N GLU A 22 -21.55 -39.37 18.46
CA GLU A 22 -20.51 -39.39 19.50
C GLU A 22 -19.15 -38.91 18.97
N ALA A 23 -18.77 -39.31 17.75
CA ALA A 23 -17.56 -38.82 17.11
C ALA A 23 -17.61 -37.30 16.84
N GLU A 24 -18.74 -36.78 16.38
CA GLU A 24 -18.94 -35.34 16.18
C GLU A 24 -18.87 -34.55 17.50
N GLN A 25 -19.46 -35.08 18.58
CA GLN A 25 -19.38 -34.45 19.91
C GLN A 25 -17.94 -34.37 20.43
N LEU A 26 -17.16 -35.45 20.31
CA LEU A 26 -15.76 -35.47 20.72
C LEU A 26 -14.90 -34.48 19.92
N THR A 27 -15.17 -34.33 18.62
CA THR A 27 -14.43 -33.34 17.80
C THR A 27 -14.75 -31.90 18.18
N ASN A 28 -16.02 -31.59 18.48
CA ASN A 28 -16.42 -30.25 18.87
C ASN A 28 -15.83 -29.85 20.23
N GLU A 29 -15.81 -30.77 21.19
CA GLU A 29 -15.21 -30.53 22.51
C GLU A 29 -13.69 -30.28 22.41
N HIS A 30 -13.01 -31.00 21.51
CA HIS A 30 -11.58 -30.80 21.27
C HIS A 30 -11.29 -29.45 20.60
N ILE A 31 -12.13 -29.03 19.65
CA ILE A 31 -12.02 -27.73 18.96
C ILE A 31 -12.26 -26.58 19.95
N ASP A 32 -13.22 -26.69 20.86
CA ASP A 32 -13.46 -25.66 21.89
C ASP A 32 -12.31 -25.56 22.89
N LYS A 33 -11.69 -26.69 23.25
CA LYS A 33 -10.50 -26.72 24.11
C LYS A 33 -9.27 -26.09 23.44
N ILE A 34 -9.12 -26.28 22.13
CA ILE A 34 -8.09 -25.57 21.34
C ILE A 34 -8.41 -24.08 21.29
N ARG A 35 -9.67 -23.69 21.03
CA ARG A 35 -10.11 -22.28 21.01
C ARG A 35 -9.88 -21.57 22.35
N GLN A 36 -10.05 -22.25 23.48
CA GLN A 36 -9.73 -21.70 24.80
C GLN A 36 -8.22 -21.53 25.03
N ARG A 37 -7.37 -22.44 24.49
CA ARG A 37 -5.91 -22.32 24.60
C ARG A 37 -5.28 -21.36 23.60
N THR A 38 -5.93 -21.11 22.46
CA THR A 38 -5.47 -20.18 21.42
C THR A 38 -6.07 -18.78 21.53
N ARG A 39 -6.79 -18.46 22.62
CA ARG A 39 -6.95 -17.05 23.01
C ARG A 39 -5.59 -16.52 23.45
N PHE A 40 -4.81 -16.13 22.45
CA PHE A 40 -3.78 -15.10 22.60
C PHE A 40 -4.35 -14.03 23.51
N SER A 41 -3.62 -13.74 24.58
CA SER A 41 -3.94 -12.69 25.55
C SER A 41 -4.49 -11.46 24.85
N GLU A 42 -5.81 -11.30 24.90
CA GLU A 42 -6.46 -10.04 24.63
C GLU A 42 -5.87 -9.05 25.63
N THR A 43 -4.97 -8.20 25.15
CA THR A 43 -4.85 -6.81 25.59
C THR A 43 -4.89 -6.59 27.11
N SER A 44 -3.72 -6.62 27.78
CA SER A 44 -3.48 -5.70 28.90
C SER A 44 -3.05 -4.33 28.37
N ALA A 45 -3.82 -3.84 27.40
CA ALA A 45 -3.82 -2.50 26.88
C ALA A 45 -5.24 -1.96 27.07
N PHE A 46 -5.61 -1.71 28.33
CA PHE A 46 -6.70 -0.80 28.63
C PHE A 46 -6.54 -0.23 30.03
N TYR A 47 -6.45 1.09 30.06
CA TYR A 47 -6.51 1.93 31.24
C TYR A 47 -7.86 1.76 31.95
N GLY A 48 -7.83 1.74 33.28
CA GLY A 48 -8.96 2.19 34.11
C GLY A 48 -9.96 1.12 34.53
N ARG A 49 -9.74 0.53 35.71
CA ARG A 49 -10.84 0.26 36.65
C ARG A 49 -10.30 0.24 38.08
N GLY A 50 -10.53 1.33 38.80
CA GLY A 50 -10.14 1.45 40.21
C GLY A 50 -10.91 0.47 41.09
N SER A 51 -10.24 0.00 42.14
CA SER A 51 -10.80 -0.18 43.48
C SER A 51 -9.71 -0.69 44.42
N GLY A 52 -9.50 0.00 45.54
CA GLY A 52 -9.10 -0.64 46.79
C GLY A 52 -7.62 -0.59 47.14
N GLY A 53 -7.13 0.60 47.49
CA GLY A 53 -5.96 0.72 48.36
C GLY A 53 -6.23 0.08 49.72
N ARG A 54 -5.17 -0.43 50.34
CA ARG A 54 -5.18 -0.80 51.77
C ARG A 54 -3.88 -0.33 52.42
N THR A 55 -3.76 0.99 52.53
CA THR A 55 -2.99 1.61 53.61
C THR A 55 -3.90 1.72 54.83
N THR A 56 -3.39 1.24 55.95
CA THR A 56 -3.99 1.32 57.27
C THR A 56 -4.18 2.78 57.70
N GLY A 57 -5.43 3.15 57.99
CA GLY A 57 -5.81 4.17 58.98
C GLY A 57 -5.58 5.63 58.60
N GLY A 58 -6.67 6.37 58.44
CA GLY A 58 -6.66 7.84 58.46
C GLY A 58 -7.47 8.46 57.33
N GLU A 59 -8.69 8.86 57.65
CA GLU A 59 -9.72 9.48 56.83
C GLU A 59 -9.27 10.80 56.15
N SER A 60 -9.05 10.77 54.83
CA SER A 60 -9.43 11.77 53.82
C SER A 60 -8.85 11.34 52.47
N ASP A 61 -9.72 10.82 51.60
CA ASP A 61 -9.42 10.32 50.27
C ASP A 61 -9.11 11.45 49.27
N GLU A 62 -8.33 11.07 48.25
CA GLU A 62 -7.90 11.78 47.03
C GLU A 62 -6.49 12.42 47.10
N ASP A 63 -5.67 12.14 46.09
CA ASP A 63 -4.31 12.66 45.84
C ASP A 63 -3.06 11.88 46.32
N ALA A 64 -3.09 10.55 46.30
CA ALA A 64 -1.84 9.77 46.35
C ALA A 64 -1.75 8.70 45.23
N PHE A 65 -2.01 9.11 43.99
CA PHE A 65 -1.62 8.33 42.81
C PHE A 65 -0.08 8.39 42.68
N THR A 66 0.59 7.51 43.40
CA THR A 66 2.04 7.31 43.30
C THR A 66 2.33 6.92 41.86
N LYS A 67 2.99 7.82 41.11
CA LYS A 67 3.37 7.60 39.71
C LYS A 67 4.10 6.25 39.62
N PRO A 68 3.71 5.32 38.71
CA PRO A 68 4.46 4.09 38.54
C PRO A 68 5.91 4.46 38.18
N PHE A 69 6.86 3.86 38.90
CA PHE A 69 8.29 4.08 38.69
C PHE A 69 8.64 3.61 37.28
N TYR A 70 8.75 4.55 36.35
CA TYR A 70 9.11 4.27 34.96
C TYR A 70 10.54 3.77 34.91
N ILE A 71 10.72 2.49 34.58
CA ILE A 71 12.03 1.89 34.32
C ILE A 71 12.28 2.07 32.82
N ALA A 72 13.12 3.05 32.47
CA ALA A 72 13.45 3.33 31.08
C ALA A 72 14.00 2.07 30.39
N SER A 73 13.36 1.66 29.29
CA SER A 73 13.83 0.54 28.49
C SER A 73 15.05 0.95 27.65
N TYR A 74 15.86 -0.01 27.21
CA TYR A 74 17.01 0.26 26.32
C TYR A 74 16.61 1.09 25.08
N TYR A 75 15.41 0.83 24.55
CA TYR A 75 14.85 1.48 23.37
C TYR A 75 14.36 2.92 23.62
N ASP A 76 14.21 3.33 24.89
CA ASP A 76 13.85 4.69 25.30
C ASP A 76 15.08 5.57 25.60
N SER A 77 16.28 5.01 25.46
CA SER A 77 17.51 5.77 25.70
C SER A 77 17.82 6.71 24.53
N LYS A 78 18.25 7.94 24.84
CA LYS A 78 18.73 8.92 23.85
C LYS A 78 19.82 8.38 22.92
N ARG A 79 20.60 7.41 23.40
CA ARG A 79 21.65 6.72 22.63
C ARG A 79 21.03 5.84 21.53
N PHE A 80 19.97 5.11 21.83
CA PHE A 80 19.28 4.28 20.84
C PHE A 80 18.62 5.14 19.76
N GLU A 81 17.99 6.25 20.16
CA GLU A 81 17.40 7.21 19.22
C GLU A 81 18.44 7.79 18.25
N ALA A 82 19.61 8.19 18.76
CA ALA A 82 20.70 8.71 17.94
C ALA A 82 21.24 7.65 16.96
N ILE A 83 21.47 6.41 17.42
CA ILE A 83 21.95 5.31 16.57
C ILE A 83 20.92 4.97 15.49
N ARG A 84 19.63 4.94 15.85
CA ARG A 84 18.54 4.73 14.88
C ARG A 84 18.51 5.82 13.82
N GLY A 85 18.60 7.08 14.23
CA GLY A 85 18.66 8.22 13.31
C GLY A 85 19.83 8.09 12.33
N VAL A 86 21.04 7.86 12.85
CA VAL A 86 22.25 7.68 12.03
C VAL A 86 22.11 6.50 11.07
N SER A 87 21.52 5.37 11.49
CA SER A 87 21.32 4.22 10.61
C SER A 87 20.38 4.51 9.44
N ILE A 88 19.31 5.29 9.69
CA ILE A 88 18.37 5.71 8.64
C ILE A 88 19.09 6.64 7.67
N PHE A 89 19.77 7.67 8.17
CA PHE A 89 20.52 8.58 7.31
C PHE A 89 21.61 7.86 6.51
N ALA A 90 22.37 6.94 7.12
CA ALA A 90 23.37 6.15 6.44
C ALA A 90 22.77 5.30 5.31
N SER A 91 21.61 4.68 5.53
CA SER A 91 20.93 3.89 4.49
C SER A 91 20.48 4.75 3.30
N ILE A 92 19.93 5.95 3.56
CA ILE A 92 19.50 6.89 2.51
C ILE A 92 20.73 7.44 1.78
N SER A 93 21.78 7.83 2.49
CA SER A 93 23.02 8.32 1.90
C SER A 93 23.68 7.27 1.01
N LEU A 94 23.68 6.00 1.42
CA LEU A 94 24.23 4.91 0.60
C LEU A 94 23.42 4.73 -0.69
N LEU A 95 22.09 4.83 -0.62
CA LEU A 95 21.22 4.77 -1.79
C LEU A 95 21.47 5.94 -2.75
N LEU A 96 21.58 7.17 -2.23
CA LEU A 96 21.90 8.34 -3.05
C LEU A 96 23.29 8.24 -3.69
N LEU A 97 24.29 7.74 -2.95
CA LEU A 97 25.64 7.53 -3.47
C LEU A 97 25.65 6.46 -4.57
N TYR A 98 24.92 5.36 -4.36
CA TYR A 98 24.77 4.32 -5.37
C TYR A 98 24.13 4.87 -6.64
N VAL A 99 23.03 5.62 -6.50
CA VAL A 99 22.40 6.29 -7.64
C VAL A 99 23.36 7.27 -8.29
N ALA A 100 24.11 8.07 -7.54
CA ALA A 100 25.02 9.06 -8.11
C ALA A 100 26.21 8.45 -8.87
N LEU A 101 26.77 7.34 -8.37
CA LEU A 101 27.93 6.68 -8.99
C LEU A 101 27.55 5.77 -10.16
N PHE A 102 26.39 5.11 -10.08
CA PHE A 102 25.89 4.20 -11.11
C PHE A 102 24.82 4.85 -11.99
N ARG A 103 24.64 6.18 -11.93
CA ARG A 103 23.80 6.90 -12.89
C ARG A 103 24.50 6.86 -14.25
N GLU A 104 24.01 6.04 -15.17
CA GLU A 104 24.31 6.26 -16.58
C GLU A 104 23.65 7.57 -16.99
N PRO A 105 24.41 8.63 -17.35
CA PRO A 105 23.86 9.96 -17.52
C PRO A 105 22.97 10.12 -18.75
N ASN A 106 23.07 9.23 -19.75
CA ASN A 106 22.40 9.44 -21.03
C ASN A 106 20.91 9.11 -21.01
N GLU A 107 20.46 8.04 -20.36
CA GLU A 107 19.08 7.57 -20.55
C GLU A 107 18.06 8.32 -19.69
N VAL A 108 18.43 8.70 -18.47
CA VAL A 108 17.51 9.41 -17.56
C VAL A 108 17.44 10.90 -17.90
N ASP A 109 18.55 11.54 -18.29
CA ASP A 109 18.47 12.95 -18.73
C ASP A 109 17.67 13.08 -20.02
N GLU A 110 17.77 12.14 -20.96
CA GLU A 110 16.94 12.15 -22.18
C GLU A 110 15.44 11.95 -21.86
N LEU A 111 15.12 11.16 -20.83
CA LEU A 111 13.73 10.97 -20.37
C LEU A 111 13.16 12.21 -19.65
N TRP A 112 14.03 13.01 -19.00
CA TRP A 112 13.65 14.26 -18.34
C TRP A 112 13.65 15.46 -19.29
N ASP A 113 14.41 15.39 -20.40
CA ASP A 113 14.40 16.38 -21.48
C ASP A 113 13.23 16.19 -22.45
N TYR A 114 12.61 15.01 -22.46
CA TYR A 114 11.38 14.79 -23.20
C TYR A 114 10.29 15.76 -22.69
N ASP A 115 9.68 16.53 -23.59
CA ASP A 115 8.66 17.48 -23.19
C ASP A 115 7.43 16.73 -22.65
N MET A 116 7.33 16.70 -21.32
CA MET A 116 6.21 16.11 -20.59
C MET A 116 4.85 16.67 -21.06
N ARG A 117 4.85 17.83 -21.71
CA ARG A 117 3.65 18.40 -22.35
C ARG A 117 3.15 17.51 -23.49
N LEU A 118 4.01 16.94 -24.32
CA LEU A 118 3.61 16.07 -25.42
C LEU A 118 2.89 14.81 -24.91
N VAL A 119 3.45 14.18 -23.88
CA VAL A 119 2.86 13.00 -23.24
C VAL A 119 1.50 13.33 -22.63
N TYR A 120 1.38 14.49 -21.98
CA TYR A 120 0.12 14.99 -21.44
C TYR A 120 -0.95 15.16 -22.54
N PHE A 121 -0.61 15.73 -23.70
CA PHE A 121 -1.57 15.89 -24.80
C PHE A 121 -2.02 14.56 -25.39
N VAL A 122 -1.11 13.59 -25.54
CA VAL A 122 -1.47 12.24 -26.01
C VAL A 122 -2.45 11.56 -25.05
N ALA A 123 -2.22 11.68 -23.74
CA ALA A 123 -3.14 11.15 -22.73
C ALA A 123 -4.51 11.85 -22.78
N LYS A 124 -4.52 13.18 -22.85
CA LYS A 124 -5.74 13.98 -22.90
C LYS A 124 -6.58 13.69 -24.14
N LYS A 125 -5.95 13.49 -25.31
CA LYS A 125 -6.63 13.07 -26.54
C LYS A 125 -7.34 11.73 -26.41
N ARG A 126 -6.72 10.75 -25.75
CA ARG A 126 -7.35 9.43 -25.52
C ARG A 126 -8.60 9.57 -24.66
N VAL A 127 -8.50 10.31 -23.57
CA VAL A 127 -9.64 10.57 -22.67
C VAL A 127 -10.78 11.29 -23.40
N LEU A 128 -10.48 12.32 -24.19
CA LEU A 128 -11.50 13.04 -24.97
C LEU A 128 -12.17 12.16 -26.01
N LYS A 129 -11.41 11.29 -26.70
CA LYS A 129 -11.98 10.32 -27.66
C LYS A 129 -12.92 9.34 -26.97
N GLU A 130 -12.53 8.81 -25.81
CA GLU A 130 -13.38 7.93 -25.01
C GLU A 130 -14.65 8.65 -24.55
N GLN A 131 -14.55 9.91 -24.13
CA GLN A 131 -15.70 10.73 -23.73
C GLN A 131 -16.64 11.01 -24.91
N ILE A 132 -16.10 11.29 -26.10
CA ILE A 132 -16.89 11.46 -27.33
C ILE A 132 -17.63 10.17 -27.68
N GLU A 133 -16.97 9.01 -27.59
CA GLU A 133 -17.61 7.72 -27.84
C GLU A 133 -18.72 7.41 -26.83
N GLN A 134 -18.52 7.74 -25.55
CA GLN A 134 -19.53 7.58 -24.52
C GLN A 134 -20.72 8.54 -24.72
N ALA A 135 -20.45 9.80 -25.04
CA ALA A 135 -21.49 10.80 -25.33
C ALA A 135 -22.29 10.44 -26.59
N LYS A 136 -21.64 9.91 -27.63
CA LYS A 136 -22.31 9.37 -28.85
C LYS A 136 -23.22 8.20 -28.52
N LYS A 137 -22.77 7.26 -27.67
CA LYS A 137 -23.60 6.14 -27.19
C LYS A 137 -24.78 6.61 -26.33
N GLY A 138 -24.60 7.69 -25.58
CA GLY A 138 -25.63 8.31 -24.76
C GLY A 138 -26.57 9.27 -25.50
N GLY A 139 -26.38 9.48 -26.82
CA GLY A 139 -27.18 10.41 -27.63
C GLY A 139 -27.02 11.89 -27.25
N GLN A 140 -25.94 12.25 -26.56
CA GLN A 140 -25.64 13.63 -26.17
C GLN A 140 -24.87 14.37 -27.27
N SER A 141 -24.99 15.69 -27.31
CA SER A 141 -24.24 16.53 -28.26
C SER A 141 -22.73 16.48 -27.96
N THR A 142 -21.93 16.16 -28.97
CA THR A 142 -20.47 16.03 -28.87
C THR A 142 -19.70 17.25 -29.35
N VAL A 143 -20.38 18.32 -29.79
CA VAL A 143 -19.77 19.50 -30.43
C VAL A 143 -18.69 20.14 -29.56
N ASN A 144 -18.94 20.27 -28.25
CA ASN A 144 -17.97 20.88 -27.34
C ASN A 144 -16.71 20.01 -27.18
N LEU A 145 -16.88 18.69 -27.04
CA LEU A 145 -15.78 17.75 -26.88
C LEU A 145 -14.93 17.62 -28.16
N GLU A 146 -15.57 17.72 -29.32
CA GLU A 146 -14.88 17.75 -30.62
C GLU A 146 -14.09 19.05 -30.81
N THR A 147 -14.62 20.19 -30.34
CA THR A 147 -13.90 21.47 -30.34
C THR A 147 -12.66 21.41 -29.43
N ASP A 148 -12.81 20.88 -28.22
CA ASP A 148 -11.70 20.70 -27.28
C ASP A 148 -10.60 19.78 -27.85
N LEU A 149 -10.98 18.76 -28.62
CA LEU A 149 -10.04 17.87 -29.28
C LEU A 149 -9.21 18.59 -30.34
N ILE A 150 -9.83 19.46 -31.14
CA ILE A 150 -9.16 20.26 -32.18
C ILE A 150 -8.20 21.27 -31.54
N ASP A 151 -8.61 21.94 -30.46
CA ASP A 151 -7.75 22.90 -29.77
C ASP A 151 -6.48 22.24 -29.22
N ILE A 152 -6.61 21.02 -28.71
CA ILE A 152 -5.48 20.22 -28.25
C ILE A 152 -4.57 19.78 -29.42
N GLU A 153 -5.13 19.45 -30.58
CA GLU A 153 -4.37 19.14 -31.79
C GLU A 153 -3.49 20.32 -32.21
N VAL A 154 -4.06 21.52 -32.26
CA VAL A 154 -3.32 22.75 -32.61
C VAL A 154 -2.21 23.05 -31.59
N GLN A 155 -2.44 22.79 -30.30
CA GLN A 155 -1.42 22.99 -29.27
C GLN A 155 -0.28 21.97 -29.37
N GLU A 156 -0.58 20.72 -29.68
CA GLU A 156 0.44 19.68 -29.87
C GLU A 156 1.34 19.99 -31.08
N GLU A 157 0.75 20.42 -32.20
CA GLU A 157 1.51 20.78 -33.41
C GLU A 157 2.49 21.93 -33.14
N LYS A 158 2.06 22.97 -32.42
CA LYS A 158 2.93 24.09 -32.03
C LYS A 158 4.12 23.64 -31.21
N ILE A 159 3.92 22.73 -30.26
CA ILE A 159 5.00 22.24 -29.39
C ILE A 159 5.98 21.39 -30.21
N ARG A 160 5.48 20.50 -31.08
CA ARG A 160 6.34 19.73 -31.99
C ARG A 160 7.18 20.63 -32.89
N GLU A 161 6.60 21.70 -33.43
CA GLU A 161 7.37 22.67 -34.21
C GLU A 161 8.46 23.36 -33.39
N GLU A 162 8.18 23.71 -32.14
CA GLU A 162 9.16 24.32 -31.23
C GLU A 162 10.31 23.36 -30.90
N GLU A 163 10.01 22.09 -30.64
CA GLU A 163 10.99 21.03 -30.42
C GLU A 163 11.87 20.84 -31.66
N GLU A 164 11.29 20.76 -32.85
CA GLU A 164 12.07 20.66 -34.09
C GLU A 164 12.99 21.86 -34.29
N LYS A 165 12.51 23.08 -33.97
CA LYS A 165 13.32 24.31 -34.05
C LYS A 165 14.47 24.28 -33.04
N LYS A 166 14.24 23.76 -31.83
CA LYS A 166 15.30 23.58 -30.81
C LYS A 166 16.32 22.54 -31.25
N ALA A 167 15.88 21.36 -31.68
CA ALA A 167 16.75 20.29 -32.17
C ALA A 167 17.64 20.73 -33.34
N LYS A 168 17.07 21.47 -34.31
CA LYS A 168 17.83 22.05 -35.43
C LYS A 168 18.90 23.04 -34.96
N LYS A 169 18.60 23.89 -33.97
CA LYS A 169 19.56 24.84 -33.38
C LYS A 169 20.69 24.13 -32.63
N GLU A 170 20.37 23.09 -31.86
CA GLU A 170 21.37 22.31 -31.13
C GLU A 170 22.28 21.52 -32.04
N ALA A 171 21.73 20.88 -33.08
CA ALA A 171 22.52 20.21 -34.11
C ALA A 171 23.48 21.18 -34.83
N ALA A 172 23.03 22.41 -35.10
CA ALA A 172 23.88 23.45 -35.67
C ALA A 172 25.01 23.88 -34.72
N LYS A 173 24.73 24.02 -33.41
CA LYS A 173 25.75 24.33 -32.39
C LYS A 173 26.78 23.22 -32.27
N LYS A 174 26.35 21.95 -32.15
CA LYS A 174 27.25 20.78 -32.08
C LYS A 174 28.16 20.69 -33.30
N LYS A 175 27.62 20.94 -34.51
CA LYS A 175 28.42 21.00 -35.75
C LYS A 175 29.43 22.15 -35.74
N ALA A 176 29.09 23.31 -35.19
CA ALA A 176 30.00 24.45 -35.09
C ALA A 176 31.12 24.21 -34.08
N GLU A 177 30.82 23.56 -32.95
CA GLU A 177 31.81 23.17 -31.94
C GLU A 177 32.76 22.09 -32.47
N GLN A 178 32.25 21.07 -33.15
CA GLN A 178 33.09 20.05 -33.80
C GLN A 178 34.05 20.65 -34.81
N LYS A 179 33.60 21.62 -35.63
CA LYS A 179 34.49 22.32 -36.57
C LYS A 179 35.59 23.12 -35.88
N ARG A 180 35.35 23.64 -34.68
CA ARG A 180 36.35 24.39 -33.89
C ARG A 180 37.36 23.49 -33.21
N THR A 181 37.01 22.25 -32.89
CA THR A 181 37.94 21.30 -32.26
C THR A 181 38.79 20.54 -33.27
N THR A 182 38.37 20.46 -34.53
CA THR A 182 39.11 19.80 -35.62
C THR A 182 39.99 20.74 -36.45
N ALA A 183 39.90 22.05 -36.25
CA ALA A 183 40.69 23.08 -36.94
C ALA A 183 41.82 23.58 -36.05
#